data_AF-A0A822H287-F1
#
_entry.id   AF-A0A822H287-F1
#
_cell.length_a   1.000
_cell.length_b   1.000
_cell.length_c   1.000
_cell.angle_alpha   90.00
_cell.angle_beta   90.00
_cell.angle_gamma   90.00
#
_symmetry.space_group_name_H-M   'P 1'
#
loop_
_entity.id
_entity.type
_entity.pdbx_description
1 polymer ?
#
loop_
_entity_poly.entity_id
_entity_poly.type
_entity_poly.pdbx_seq_one_letter_code
_entity_poly.pdbx_strand_id
1 'polypeptide(L)' 'MEELITTIGIGTFSRVILTRQCTDEYEEYHALKIMAIRDIIQMKQVNHVNDERTILANVNHSFIVR' A
#
# COMPACT_ATOMS: atom_id res chain seq x y z
N MET A 1 -9.63 -14.90 3.85
CA MET A 1 -9.20 -14.00 4.96
C MET A 1 -7.82 -13.47 4.58
N GLU A 2 -7.58 -12.16 4.67
CA GLU A 2 -6.26 -11.60 4.31
C GLU A 2 -5.29 -11.76 5.49
N GLU A 3 -4.18 -12.45 5.24
CA GLU A 3 -3.13 -12.76 6.21
C GLU A 3 -1.96 -11.81 6.03
N LEU A 4 -1.50 -11.19 7.13
CA LEU A 4 -0.28 -10.37 7.14
C LEU A 4 0.94 -11.28 7.34
N ILE A 5 1.84 -11.34 6.36
CA ILE A 5 2.99 -12.27 6.40
C ILE A 5 4.21 -11.61 7.04
N THR A 6 4.78 -10.61 6.36
CA THR A 6 6.04 -9.98 6.83
C THR A 6 6.18 -8.56 6.31
N THR A 7 7.01 -7.77 6.99
CA THR A 7 7.37 -6.43 6.53
C THR A 7 8.37 -6.53 5.40
N ILE A 8 8.05 -5.94 4.25
CA ILE A 8 8.91 -5.91 3.06
C ILE A 8 9.44 -4.51 2.75
N GLY A 9 8.95 -3.48 3.45
CA GLY A 9 9.45 -2.11 3.30
C GLY A 9 9.12 -1.23 4.49
N ILE A 10 10.01 -0.28 4.78
CA ILE A 10 9.86 0.72 5.84
C ILE A 10 10.04 2.10 5.22
N GLY A 11 9.06 2.97 5.44
CA GLY A 11 9.13 4.39 5.10
C GLY A 11 8.97 5.25 6.36
N THR A 12 9.14 6.57 6.19
CA THR A 12 9.09 7.53 7.31
C THR A 12 7.75 7.54 8.05
N PHE A 13 6.64 7.47 7.32
CA PHE A 13 5.27 7.47 7.84
C PHE A 13 4.45 6.28 7.32
N SER A 14 5.13 5.26 6.79
CA SER A 14 4.48 4.08 6.24
C SER A 14 5.29 2.81 6.43
N ARG A 15 4.62 1.67 6.32
CA ARG A 15 5.21 0.34 6.30
C ARG A 15 4.53 -0.46 5.21
N VAL A 16 5.31 -1.22 4.45
CA VAL A 16 4.78 -2.14 3.45
C VAL A 16 4.88 -3.56 3.99
N ILE A 17 3.74 -4.25 4.03
CA ILE A 17 3.62 -5.63 4.50
C ILE A 17 3.21 -6.50 3.32
N LEU A 18 3.89 -7.63 3.12
CA LEU A 18 3.41 -8.68 2.22
C LEU A 18 2.17 -9.30 2.84
N THR A 19 1.06 -9.25 2.12
CA THR A 19 -0.19 -9.90 2.52
C THR A 19 -0.52 -11.03 1.57
N ARG A 20 -1.26 -12.00 2.09
CA ARG A 20 -1.78 -13.12 1.33
C ARG A 20 -3.28 -13.17 1.47
N GLN A 21 -3.96 -13.18 0.35
CA GLN A 21 -5.40 -13.41 0.26
C GLN A 21 -5.64 -14.82 -0.28
N CYS A 22 -6.12 -15.70 0.59
CA CYS A 22 -6.60 -17.02 0.17
C CYS A 22 -8.12 -17.03 0.06
N THR A 23 -8.61 -17.53 -1.08
CA THR A 23 -9.99 -17.95 -1.32
C THR A 23 -10.01 -19.44 -1.70
N ASP A 24 -11.19 -20.02 -1.85
CA ASP A 24 -11.32 -21.45 -2.19
C ASP A 24 -10.76 -21.78 -3.59
N GLU A 25 -10.64 -20.78 -4.47
CA GLU A 25 -10.23 -20.96 -5.87
C GLU A 25 -8.83 -20.39 -6.17
N TYR A 26 -8.34 -19.42 -5.38
CA TYR A 26 -7.10 -18.71 -5.67
C TYR A 26 -6.34 -18.25 -4.42
N GLU A 27 -5.03 -18.14 -4.58
CA GLU A 27 -4.10 -17.55 -3.63
C GLU A 27 -3.41 -16.35 -4.30
N GLU A 28 -3.63 -15.16 -3.75
CA GLU A 28 -3.08 -13.91 -4.26
C GLU A 28 -2.19 -13.24 -3.21
N TYR A 29 -1.11 -12.61 -3.66
CA TYR A 29 -0.16 -11.89 -2.81
C TYR A 29 -0.18 -10.41 -3.15
N HIS A 30 -0.23 -9.55 -2.14
CA HIS A 30 -0.25 -8.10 -2.31
C HIS A 30 0.79 -7.42 -1.41
N ALA A 31 1.17 -6.20 -1.79
CA ALA A 31 1.98 -5.32 -0.98
C ALA A 31 1.09 -4.25 -0.32
N LEU A 32 0.75 -4.44 0.95
CA LEU A 32 -0.11 -3.52 1.68
C LEU A 32 0.71 -2.38 2.30
N LYS A 33 0.55 -1.16 1.76
CA LYS A 33 1.14 0.06 2.31
C LYS A 33 0.26 0.62 3.43
N ILE A 34 0.69 0.45 4.68
CA ILE A 34 0.04 0.97 5.88
C ILE A 34 0.64 2.35 6.19
N MET A 35 -0.21 3.33 6.51
CA MET A 35 0.17 4.73 6.64
C MET A 35 -0.24 5.33 7.98
N ALA A 36 0.67 6.00 8.68
CA ALA A 36 0.42 6.63 9.97
C ALA A 36 -0.15 8.05 9.78
N ILE A 37 -1.48 8.18 9.87
CA ILE A 37 -2.19 9.44 9.57
C ILE A 37 -1.70 10.62 10.43
N ARG A 38 -1.38 10.38 11.72
CA ARG A 38 -0.85 11.43 12.60
C ARG A 38 0.46 12.02 12.08
N ASP A 39 1.39 11.15 11.69
CA ASP A 39 2.70 11.54 11.18
C ASP A 39 2.58 12.24 9.82
N ILE A 40 1.66 11.77 8.96
CA ILE A 40 1.37 12.39 7.67
C ILE A 40 0.87 13.83 7.85
N ILE A 41 -0.03 14.05 8.80
CA ILE A 41 -0.55 15.40 9.11
C ILE A 41 0.58 16.27 9.66
N GLN A 42 1.36 15.76 10.63
CA GLN A 42 2.46 16.50 11.25
C GLN A 42 3.54 16.90 10.24
N MET A 43 3.88 16.01 9.30
CA MET A 43 4.87 16.24 8.25
C MET A 43 4.30 16.92 7.00
N LYS A 44 3.03 17.33 7.03
CA LYS A 44 2.33 18.02 5.92
C LYS A 44 2.35 17.22 4.60
N GLN A 45 2.26 15.90 4.68
CA GLN A 45 2.27 15.00 3.51
C GLN A 45 0.88 14.62 3.00
N VAL A 46 -0.20 15.24 3.53
CA VAL A 46 -1.59 14.88 3.17
C VAL A 46 -1.85 14.96 1.67
N ASN A 47 -1.44 16.06 1.02
CA ASN A 47 -1.65 16.23 -0.42
C ASN A 47 -0.87 15.19 -1.22
N HIS A 48 0.42 14.98 -0.89
CA HIS A 48 1.25 13.99 -1.55
C HIS A 48 0.61 12.59 -1.50
N VAL A 49 0.10 12.18 -0.34
CA VAL A 49 -0.55 10.86 -0.17
C VAL A 49 -1.85 10.75 -0.99
N ASN A 50 -2.65 11.81 -1.03
CA ASN A 50 -3.87 11.84 -1.84
C ASN A 50 -3.55 11.82 -3.35
N ASP A 51 -2.53 12.54 -3.77
CA ASP A 51 -2.06 12.58 -5.16
C ASP A 51 -1.53 11.21 -5.58
N GLU A 52 -0.71 10.55 -4.75
CA GLU A 52 -0.21 9.19 -4.99
C GLU A 52 -1.37 8.22 -5.24
N ARG A 53 -2.38 8.22 -4.35
CA ARG A 53 -3.57 7.37 -4.49
C ARG A 53 -4.34 7.68 -5.77
N THR A 54 -4.51 8.96 -6.08
CA THR A 54 -5.29 9.40 -7.25
C THR A 54 -4.57 9.05 -8.54
N ILE A 55 -3.26 9.26 -8.63
CA ILE A 55 -2.46 8.93 -9.80
C ILE A 55 -2.46 7.43 -10.04
N LEU A 56 -2.17 6.61 -9.01
CA LEU A 56 -2.15 5.16 -9.15
C LEU A 56 -3.54 4.59 -9.55
N ALA A 57 -4.63 5.17 -9.05
CA ALA A 57 -5.98 4.76 -9.44
C ALA A 57 -6.33 5.06 -10.91
N ASN A 58 -5.70 6.07 -11.52
CA ASN A 58 -6.00 6.51 -12.89
C ASN A 58 -5.02 6.00 -13.94
N VAL A 59 -3.92 5.35 -13.56
CA VAL A 59 -2.90 4.87 -14.49
C VAL A 59 -3.01 3.35 -14.68
N ASN A 60 -2.88 2.90 -15.92
CA ASN A 60 -2.88 1.47 -16.27
C ASN A 60 -1.75 1.19 -17.28
N HIS A 61 -0.60 0.71 -16.80
CA HIS A 61 0.56 0.42 -17.63
C HIS A 61 1.32 -0.79 -17.08
N SER A 62 1.88 -1.64 -17.96
CA SER A 62 2.58 -2.88 -17.59
C SER A 62 3.83 -2.69 -16.72
N PHE A 63 4.35 -1.47 -16.65
CA PHE A 63 5.54 -1.11 -15.85
C PHE A 63 5.20 -0.31 -14.59
N ILE A 64 3.91 -0.13 -14.29
CA ILE A 64 3.44 0.58 -13.11
C ILE A 64 2.71 -0.43 -12.23
N VAL A 65 3.07 -0.43 -10.95
CA VAL A 65 2.48 -1.34 -9.95
C VAL A 65 1.01 -0.99 -9.75
N ARG A 66 0.18 -2.02 -9.64
CA ARG A 66 -1.28 -1.92 -9.45
C ARG A 66 -1.69 -2.41 -8.07
#